data_AF-I8AJE1-F1
#
_entry.id   AF-I8AJE1-F1
#
_cell.length_a   1.000
_cell.length_b   1.000
_cell.length_c   1.000
_cell.angle_alpha   90.00
_cell.angle_beta   90.00
_cell.angle_gamma   90.00
#
_symmetry.space_group_name_H-M   'P 1'
#
loop_
_entity.id
_entity.type
_entity.pdbx_description
1 polymer ?
#
loop_
_entity_poly.entity_id
_entity_poly.type
_entity_poly.pdbx_seq_one_letter_code
_entity_poly.pdbx_strand_id
1 'polypeptide(L)'
;MFNDKKILRDASGDPIPQVFNPATNAYEPFTGEMNVKLTGSNMEYFGNSSDTKPTSNIKVGATFFEIDTTTAYMFDGAKWVVI
;
A
#
# COMPACT_ATOMS: atom_id res chain seq x y z
N MET A 1 6.09 -22.42 28.52
CA MET A 1 6.02 -23.52 27.53
C MET A 1 6.13 -22.90 26.15
N PHE A 2 6.89 -23.51 25.24
CA PHE A 2 7.02 -23.05 23.85
C PHE A 2 6.22 -23.97 22.93
N ASN A 3 5.73 -23.45 21.82
CA ASN A 3 5.07 -24.27 20.81
C ASN A 3 6.12 -25.06 20.02
N ASP A 4 5.97 -26.39 19.95
CA ASP A 4 6.90 -27.31 19.26
C ASP A 4 6.39 -27.78 17.89
N LYS A 5 5.19 -27.34 17.49
CA LYS A 5 4.57 -27.74 16.24
C LYS A 5 5.30 -27.16 15.03
N LYS A 6 5.50 -28.00 14.01
CA LYS A 6 6.10 -27.57 12.74
C LYS A 6 5.16 -26.60 12.03
N ILE A 7 5.74 -25.48 11.57
CA ILE A 7 5.06 -24.55 10.68
C ILE A 7 4.91 -25.14 9.27
N LEU A 8 3.85 -24.75 8.58
CA LEU A 8 3.60 -25.07 7.18
C LEU A 8 4.50 -24.25 6.27
N ARG A 9 4.95 -24.89 5.18
CA ARG A 9 5.84 -24.33 4.16
C ARG A 9 5.32 -24.68 2.77
N ASP A 10 5.69 -23.89 1.77
CA ASP A 10 5.40 -24.15 0.37
C ASP A 10 6.39 -25.15 -0.25
N ALA A 11 6.27 -25.39 -1.56
CA ALA A 11 7.14 -26.30 -2.31
C ALA A 11 8.61 -25.84 -2.40
N SER A 12 8.86 -24.53 -2.24
CA SER A 12 10.20 -23.93 -2.21
C SER A 12 10.83 -24.01 -0.81
N GLY A 13 10.04 -24.40 0.20
CA GLY A 13 10.46 -24.46 1.59
C GLY A 13 10.21 -23.15 2.35
N ASP A 14 9.57 -22.16 1.75
CA ASP A 14 9.26 -20.89 2.39
C ASP A 14 8.01 -21.02 3.28
N PRO A 15 7.99 -20.40 4.49
CA PRO A 15 6.80 -20.39 5.33
C PRO A 15 5.59 -19.78 4.63
N ILE A 16 4.45 -20.46 4.70
CA ILE A 16 3.18 -19.89 4.22
C ILE A 16 2.45 -19.13 5.34
N PRO A 17 1.58 -18.16 5.00
CA PRO A 17 0.61 -17.62 5.94
C PRO A 17 -0.21 -18.75 6.57
N GLN A 18 -0.28 -18.77 7.90
CA GLN A 18 -0.91 -19.86 8.67
C GLN A 18 -1.41 -19.37 10.02
N VAL A 19 -2.36 -20.11 10.59
CA VAL A 19 -2.92 -19.86 11.92
C VAL A 19 -2.84 -21.14 12.76
N PHE A 20 -2.67 -21.02 14.07
CA PHE A 20 -2.70 -22.17 14.98
C PHE A 20 -4.14 -22.49 15.36
N ASN A 21 -4.58 -23.71 15.08
CA ASN A 21 -5.86 -24.23 15.51
C ASN A 21 -5.70 -25.03 16.81
N PRO A 22 -6.20 -24.53 17.97
CA PRO A 22 -6.04 -25.23 19.25
C PRO A 22 -6.90 -26.50 19.35
N ALA A 23 -7.95 -26.65 18.54
CA ALA A 23 -8.80 -27.85 18.55
C ALA A 23 -8.11 -29.05 17.88
N THR A 24 -7.34 -28.80 16.83
CA THR A 24 -6.55 -29.82 16.11
C THR A 24 -5.09 -29.86 16.56
N ASN A 25 -4.68 -28.90 17.42
CA ASN A 25 -3.32 -28.73 17.94
C ASN A 25 -2.27 -28.66 16.81
N ALA A 26 -2.63 -27.96 15.72
CA ALA A 26 -1.85 -27.91 14.48
C ALA A 26 -1.95 -26.52 13.81
N TYR A 27 -0.99 -26.23 12.93
CA TYR A 27 -1.08 -25.07 12.05
C TYR A 27 -1.89 -25.41 10.80
N GLU A 28 -2.73 -24.47 10.36
CA GLU A 28 -3.57 -24.57 9.16
C GLU A 28 -3.28 -23.36 8.24
N PRO A 29 -3.31 -23.51 6.90
CA PRO A 29 -3.10 -22.39 5.99
C PRO A 29 -4.09 -21.27 6.24
N PHE A 30 -3.61 -20.02 6.27
CA PHE A 30 -4.49 -18.87 6.34
C PHE A 30 -5.10 -18.62 4.96
N THR A 31 -6.41 -18.79 4.84
CA THR A 31 -7.18 -18.60 3.60
C THR A 31 -7.92 -17.26 3.54
N GLY A 32 -7.77 -16.40 4.55
CA GLY A 32 -8.40 -15.08 4.56
C GLY A 32 -7.76 -14.12 3.56
N GLU A 33 -8.53 -13.12 3.13
CA GLU A 33 -8.01 -12.04 2.30
C GLU A 33 -6.99 -11.19 3.08
N MET A 34 -5.73 -11.24 2.67
CA MET A 34 -4.74 -10.28 3.14
C MET A 34 -4.99 -8.95 2.46
N ASN A 35 -5.79 -8.08 3.08
CA ASN A 35 -6.01 -6.72 2.60
C ASN A 35 -4.73 -5.89 2.85
N VAL A 36 -3.81 -5.91 1.87
CA VAL A 36 -2.64 -5.02 1.88
C VAL A 36 -3.13 -3.60 1.56
N LYS A 37 -3.40 -2.81 2.59
CA LYS A 37 -3.59 -1.37 2.42
C LYS A 37 -2.21 -0.74 2.22
N LEU A 38 -1.79 -0.56 0.97
CA LEU A 38 -0.64 0.28 0.65
C LEU A 38 -1.00 1.70 1.10
N THR A 39 -0.52 2.10 2.28
CA THR A 39 -0.65 3.45 2.81
C THR A 39 0.34 4.40 2.12
N GLY A 40 0.43 4.32 0.79
CA GLY A 40 0.94 5.43 0.01
C GLY A 40 -0.10 6.53 0.11
N SER A 41 0.30 7.71 0.60
CA SER A 41 -0.58 8.87 0.59
C SER A 41 -0.92 9.20 -0.86
N ASN A 42 -2.11 8.84 -1.35
CA ASN A 42 -2.62 9.31 -2.66
C ASN A 42 -2.87 10.84 -2.67
N MET A 43 -2.32 11.58 -1.70
CA MET A 43 -2.49 13.01 -1.54
C MET A 43 -1.24 13.78 -1.94
N GLU A 44 -0.09 13.14 -2.15
CA GLU A 44 1.16 13.85 -2.44
C GLU A 44 1.82 13.31 -3.71
N TYR A 45 2.16 14.21 -4.61
CA TYR A 45 2.80 13.94 -5.88
C TYR A 45 3.99 14.87 -6.08
N PHE A 46 5.02 14.39 -6.77
CA PHE A 46 6.25 15.14 -7.03
C PHE A 46 6.66 14.94 -8.49
N GLY A 47 7.14 16.00 -9.14
CA GLY A 47 7.66 15.96 -10.51
C GLY A 47 8.26 17.29 -10.92
N ASN A 48 8.79 17.37 -12.14
CA ASN A 48 9.25 18.62 -12.72
C ASN A 48 8.07 19.40 -13.34
N SER A 49 8.24 20.70 -13.55
CA SER A 49 7.28 21.54 -14.27
C SER A 49 7.00 21.09 -15.70
N SER A 50 7.93 20.36 -16.32
CA SER A 50 7.76 19.73 -17.63
C SER A 50 6.95 18.44 -17.61
N ASP A 51 6.75 17.82 -16.44
CA ASP A 51 6.06 16.55 -16.33
C ASP A 51 4.54 16.74 -16.40
N THR A 52 3.85 15.78 -17.03
CA THR A 52 2.39 15.79 -17.04
C THR A 52 1.87 15.42 -15.65
N LYS A 53 1.14 16.34 -15.03
CA LYS A 53 0.47 16.09 -13.74
C LYS A 53 -0.55 14.94 -13.88
N PRO A 54 -0.77 14.12 -12.84
CA PRO A 54 -1.74 13.03 -12.88
C PRO A 54 -3.15 13.52 -13.23
N THR A 55 -3.89 12.74 -14.04
CA THR A 55 -5.26 13.08 -14.50
C THR A 55 -6.34 12.08 -14.10
N SER A 56 -5.99 10.88 -13.63
CA SER A 56 -6.92 9.86 -13.15
C SER A 56 -6.67 9.47 -11.69
N ASN A 57 -7.74 9.09 -10.97
CA ASN A 57 -7.68 8.60 -9.59
C ASN A 57 -7.03 9.58 -8.58
N ILE A 58 -7.07 10.88 -8.85
CA ILE A 58 -6.61 11.93 -7.93
C ILE A 58 -7.71 12.26 -6.95
N LYS A 59 -7.36 12.36 -5.67
CA LYS A 59 -8.26 12.78 -4.61
C LYS A 59 -8.30 14.30 -4.53
N VAL A 60 -9.48 14.87 -4.29
CA VAL A 60 -9.63 16.30 -3.98
C VAL A 60 -8.74 16.63 -2.78
N GLY A 61 -7.98 17.73 -2.89
CA GLY A 61 -7.02 18.17 -1.88
C GLY A 61 -5.63 17.53 -2.01
N ALA A 62 -5.40 16.63 -2.97
CA ALA A 62 -4.05 16.16 -3.25
C ALA A 62 -3.15 17.32 -3.72
N THR A 63 -1.87 17.27 -3.37
CA THR A 63 -0.85 18.25 -3.73
C THR A 63 0.14 17.69 -4.75
N PHE A 64 0.56 18.53 -5.69
CA PHE A 64 1.67 18.27 -6.59
C PHE A 64 2.75 19.32 -6.36
N PHE A 65 3.96 18.88 -6.03
CA PHE A 65 5.11 19.75 -5.82
C PHE A 65 6.03 19.69 -7.04
N GLU A 66 6.24 20.84 -7.68
CA GLU A 66 7.27 21.00 -8.70
C GLU A 66 8.64 21.16 -8.02
N ILE A 67 9.55 20.21 -8.28
CA ILE A 67 10.86 20.16 -7.62
C ILE A 67 11.88 21.13 -8.24
N ASP A 68 11.61 21.59 -9.45
CA ASP A 68 12.45 22.48 -10.26
C ASP A 68 12.02 23.95 -10.18
N THR A 69 10.74 24.23 -9.90
CA THR A 69 10.20 25.60 -9.84
C THR A 69 9.77 26.05 -8.46
N THR A 70 9.80 25.16 -7.46
CA THR A 70 9.26 25.41 -6.10
C THR A 70 7.76 25.72 -6.06
N THR A 71 7.03 25.48 -7.15
CA THR A 71 5.58 25.74 -7.21
C THR A 71 4.80 24.54 -6.68
N ALA A 72 3.79 24.80 -5.85
CA ALA A 72 2.86 23.79 -5.37
C ALA A 72 1.48 23.97 -6.00
N TYR A 73 0.81 22.85 -6.24
CA TYR A 73 -0.54 22.80 -6.77
C TYR A 73 -1.40 21.94 -5.87
N MET A 74 -2.69 22.26 -5.74
CA MET A 74 -3.71 21.44 -5.11
C MET A 74 -4.79 21.06 -6.13
N PHE A 75 -5.23 19.80 -6.10
CA PHE A 75 -6.33 19.32 -6.94
C PHE A 75 -7.68 19.74 -6.36
N ASP A 76 -8.44 20.55 -7.09
CA ASP A 76 -9.75 21.07 -6.66
C ASP A 76 -10.92 20.10 -6.92
N GLY A 77 -10.65 18.94 -7.53
CA GLY A 77 -11.64 17.96 -7.96
C GLY A 77 -11.91 17.94 -9.45
N ALA A 78 -11.44 18.95 -10.19
CA ALA A 78 -11.49 19.01 -11.64
C ALA A 78 -10.12 19.27 -12.26
N LYS A 79 -9.28 20.10 -11.61
CA LYS A 79 -7.99 20.54 -12.13
C LYS A 79 -6.99 20.81 -11.00
N TRP A 80 -5.72 20.92 -11.39
CA TRP A 80 -4.64 21.37 -10.52
C TRP A 80 -4.64 22.91 -10.45
N VAL A 81 -4.67 23.47 -9.25
CA VAL A 81 -4.70 24.91 -8.98
C VAL A 81 -3.46 25.29 -8.16
N VAL A 82 -2.76 26.36 -8.52
CA VAL A 82 -1.59 26.86 -7.78
C VAL A 82 -2.01 27.32 -6.38
N ILE A 83 -1.18 27.05 -5.37
CA ILE A 83 -1.39 27.46 -3.96
C ILE A 83 -0.18 28.17 -3.37
#